data_AF-A0A5J4PBK0-F1
#
_entry.id   AF-A0A5J4PBK0-F1
#
_cell.length_a   1.000
_cell.length_b   1.000
_cell.length_c   1.000
_cell.angle_alpha   90.00
_cell.angle_beta   90.00
_cell.angle_gamma   90.00
#
_symmetry.space_group_name_H-M   'P 1'
#
loop_
_entity.id
_entity.type
_entity.pdbx_description
1 polymer ?
#
loop_
_entity_poly.entity_id
_entity_poly.type
_entity_poly.pdbx_seq_one_letter_code
_entity_poly.pdbx_strand_id
1 'polypeptide(L)'
;TLSVKTETSQKEGLSFRDNRFFATGEGDVKYSYNNGHVANDPVLASQSFLKALEKMPSLIENHETKAKELEKDIPALQAVVQTTWRKEDELKDLKTELASLNRKIELSLKPIDEGEDKPGEKQENTSKVTSIPQEKKELTTEGKALQDIHDLMSGKLNVNDYNRICEKANNTSPQIPGRLQEYKEAMGDRLIIGSIPKHENQSKGFKL
;
A
#
# COMPACT_ATOMS: atom_id res chain seq x y z
N THR A 1 23.80 -29.98 -0.58
CA THR A 1 25.12 -29.33 -0.51
C THR A 1 25.13 -28.29 0.60
N LEU A 2 26.27 -27.70 0.96
CA LEU A 2 26.35 -26.63 1.97
C LEU A 2 26.60 -25.29 1.27
N SER A 3 25.86 -24.26 1.66
CA SER A 3 26.02 -22.89 1.14
C SER A 3 26.19 -21.89 2.27
N VAL A 4 26.89 -20.78 1.99
CA VAL A 4 27.16 -19.71 2.95
C VAL A 4 26.72 -18.38 2.34
N LYS A 5 26.03 -17.56 3.14
CA LYS A 5 25.66 -16.19 2.81
C LYS A 5 26.27 -15.24 3.83
N THR A 6 27.01 -14.24 3.37
CA THR A 6 27.48 -13.16 4.24
C THR A 6 26.41 -12.06 4.31
N GLU A 7 25.99 -11.70 5.51
CA GLU A 7 25.01 -10.63 5.79
C GLU A 7 25.67 -9.54 6.64
N THR A 8 25.31 -8.29 6.39
CA THR A 8 25.75 -7.18 7.24
C THR A 8 24.77 -7.08 8.41
N SER A 9 25.27 -7.25 9.63
CA SER A 9 24.52 -7.10 10.87
C SER A 9 25.00 -5.87 11.63
N GLN A 10 24.13 -5.24 12.41
CA GLN A 10 24.45 -4.05 13.19
C GLN A 10 24.38 -4.40 14.68
N LYS A 11 25.49 -4.20 15.40
CA LYS A 11 25.54 -4.33 16.87
C LYS A 11 26.28 -3.13 17.40
N GLU A 12 25.71 -2.47 18.41
CA GLU A 12 26.30 -1.29 19.08
C GLU A 12 26.62 -0.13 18.11
N GLY A 13 25.79 0.04 17.07
CA GLY A 13 25.98 1.09 16.04
C GLY A 13 27.08 0.79 15.02
N LEU A 14 27.82 -0.31 15.18
CA LEU A 14 28.85 -0.77 14.24
C LEU A 14 28.28 -1.85 13.32
N SER A 15 28.56 -1.74 12.03
CA SER A 15 28.20 -2.76 11.03
C SER A 15 29.28 -3.83 10.95
N PHE A 16 28.93 -5.09 11.18
CA PHE A 16 29.80 -6.26 11.03
C PHE A 16 29.25 -7.22 9.98
N ARG A 17 30.13 -7.95 9.30
CA ARG A 17 29.75 -8.98 8.32
C ARG A 17 29.70 -10.32 9.04
N ASP A 18 28.54 -10.96 9.01
CA ASP A 18 28.30 -12.26 9.63
C ASP A 18 27.98 -13.31 8.57
N ASN A 19 28.44 -14.54 8.77
CA ASN A 19 28.27 -15.64 7.83
C ASN A 19 27.14 -16.54 8.31
N ARG A 20 26.09 -16.66 7.49
CA ARG A 20 24.97 -17.58 7.70
C ARG A 20 25.15 -18.82 6.84
N PHE A 21 25.05 -19.99 7.47
CA PHE A 21 25.23 -21.27 6.81
C PHE A 21 23.89 -21.95 6.57
N PHE A 22 23.75 -22.56 5.39
CA PHE A 22 22.53 -23.22 4.96
C PHE A 22 22.82 -24.56 4.31
N ALA A 23 22.04 -25.58 4.68
CA ALA A 23 21.96 -26.82 3.93
C ALA A 23 21.01 -26.66 2.75
N THR A 24 21.45 -27.08 1.56
CA THR A 24 20.66 -27.02 0.33
C THR A 24 20.28 -28.42 -0.14
N GLY A 25 18.99 -28.63 -0.33
CA GLY A 25 18.45 -29.84 -0.97
C GLY A 25 18.39 -29.71 -2.49
N GLU A 26 17.84 -30.72 -3.15
CA GLU A 26 17.44 -30.62 -4.56
C GLU A 26 16.34 -29.55 -4.69
N GLY A 27 16.43 -28.68 -5.72
CA GLY A 27 15.46 -27.60 -5.94
C GLY A 27 15.77 -26.26 -5.23
N ASP A 28 17.03 -25.96 -4.92
CA ASP A 28 17.51 -24.67 -4.38
C ASP A 28 16.91 -24.24 -3.02
N VAL A 29 16.17 -25.12 -2.34
CA VAL A 29 15.59 -24.84 -1.02
C VAL A 29 16.69 -24.83 0.04
N LYS A 30 16.74 -23.76 0.83
CA LYS A 30 17.77 -23.51 1.84
C LYS A 30 17.21 -23.69 3.24
N TYR A 31 17.90 -24.49 4.05
CA TYR A 31 17.54 -24.79 5.43
C TYR A 31 18.65 -24.35 6.37
N SER A 32 18.28 -23.81 7.52
CA SER A 32 19.24 -23.41 8.55
C SER A 32 18.74 -23.76 9.95
N TYR A 33 19.70 -23.95 10.85
CA TYR A 33 19.48 -24.06 12.28
C TYR A 33 20.07 -22.82 12.96
N ASN A 34 19.47 -22.35 14.05
CA ASN A 34 19.89 -21.13 14.76
C ASN A 34 20.12 -19.92 13.82
N ASN A 35 19.21 -19.72 12.87
CA ASN A 35 19.28 -18.64 11.88
C ASN A 35 20.58 -18.62 11.04
N GLY A 36 21.24 -19.78 10.91
CA GLY A 36 22.48 -19.95 10.17
C GLY A 36 23.74 -19.58 10.94
N HIS A 37 23.65 -19.22 12.22
CA HIS A 37 24.82 -18.97 13.06
C HIS A 37 25.48 -20.29 13.48
N VAL A 38 26.80 -20.36 13.33
CA VAL A 38 27.58 -21.53 13.71
C VAL A 38 28.08 -21.37 15.15
N ALA A 39 28.01 -22.45 15.91
CA ALA A 39 28.56 -22.48 17.27
C ALA A 39 30.09 -22.44 17.26
N ASN A 40 30.69 -21.90 18.31
CA ASN A 40 32.15 -21.90 18.48
C ASN A 40 32.71 -23.31 18.71
N ASP A 41 31.92 -24.18 19.34
CA ASP A 41 32.28 -25.57 19.57
C ASP A 41 32.15 -26.39 18.27
N PRO A 42 33.21 -27.07 17.80
CA PRO A 42 33.19 -27.82 16.55
C PRO A 42 32.13 -28.92 16.50
N VAL A 43 31.85 -29.58 17.63
CA VAL A 43 30.86 -30.65 17.69
C VAL A 43 29.47 -30.06 17.46
N LEU A 44 29.10 -29.02 18.21
CA LEU A 44 27.82 -28.33 18.04
C LEU A 44 27.66 -27.67 16.67
N ALA A 45 28.76 -27.13 16.11
CA ALA A 45 28.79 -26.59 14.75
C ALA A 45 28.40 -27.65 13.72
N SER A 46 28.98 -28.85 13.81
CA SER A 46 28.65 -29.96 12.89
C SER A 46 27.20 -30.44 13.04
N GLN A 47 26.70 -30.55 14.27
CA GLN A 47 25.33 -30.97 14.57
C GLN A 47 24.28 -29.98 14.08
N SER A 48 24.62 -28.69 13.99
CA SER A 48 23.69 -27.66 13.52
C SER A 48 23.21 -27.94 12.09
N PHE A 49 24.09 -28.48 11.24
CA PHE A 49 23.69 -28.89 9.89
C PHE A 49 22.74 -30.06 9.91
N LEU A 50 23.02 -31.10 10.70
CA LEU A 50 22.14 -32.27 10.84
C LEU A 50 20.74 -31.87 11.32
N LYS A 51 20.67 -31.01 12.35
CA LYS A 51 19.40 -30.47 12.86
C LYS A 51 18.62 -29.67 11.80
N ALA A 52 19.31 -28.95 10.93
CA ALA A 52 18.66 -28.27 9.79
C ALA A 52 18.06 -29.29 8.81
N LEU A 53 18.74 -30.41 8.56
CA LEU A 53 18.23 -31.48 7.70
C LEU A 53 17.04 -32.22 8.32
N GLU A 54 17.12 -32.54 9.62
CA GLU A 54 16.05 -33.21 10.37
C GLU A 54 14.75 -32.42 10.40
N LYS A 55 14.83 -31.08 10.32
CA LYS A 55 13.64 -30.22 10.27
C LYS A 55 12.93 -30.26 8.91
N MET A 56 13.61 -30.65 7.82
CA MET A 56 13.03 -30.56 6.47
C MET A 56 11.70 -31.31 6.31
N PRO A 57 11.55 -32.59 6.75
CA PRO A 57 10.30 -33.32 6.57
C PRO A 57 9.12 -32.62 7.25
N SER A 58 9.31 -32.16 8.49
CA SER A 58 8.28 -31.39 9.20
C SER A 58 7.94 -30.08 8.50
N LEU A 59 8.92 -29.42 7.86
CA LEU A 59 8.65 -28.18 7.13
C LEU A 59 7.84 -28.46 5.86
N ILE A 60 8.16 -29.55 5.14
CA ILE A 60 7.42 -29.99 3.96
C ILE A 60 5.95 -30.25 4.34
N GLU A 61 5.71 -31.05 5.37
CA GLU A 61 4.36 -31.34 5.85
C GLU A 61 3.60 -30.06 6.20
N ASN A 62 4.23 -29.13 6.92
CA ASN A 62 3.63 -27.83 7.24
C ASN A 62 3.32 -26.96 6.02
N HIS A 63 4.11 -27.04 4.95
CA HIS A 63 3.82 -26.34 3.71
C HIS A 63 2.68 -27.01 2.94
N GLU A 64 2.64 -28.34 2.92
CA GLU A 64 1.56 -29.09 2.30
C GLU A 64 0.22 -28.87 3.01
N THR A 65 0.19 -28.82 4.34
CA THR A 65 -1.04 -28.52 5.08
C THR A 65 -1.54 -27.11 4.78
N LYS A 66 -0.66 -26.10 4.79
CA LYS A 66 -1.01 -24.73 4.41
C LYS A 66 -1.47 -24.61 2.96
N ALA A 67 -0.84 -25.34 2.04
CA ALA A 67 -1.26 -25.38 0.64
C ALA A 67 -2.70 -25.92 0.53
N LYS A 68 -3.00 -27.03 1.22
CA LYS A 68 -4.35 -27.61 1.27
C LYS A 68 -5.38 -26.68 1.93
N GLU A 69 -4.99 -25.90 2.92
CA GLU A 69 -5.86 -24.89 3.53
C GLU A 69 -6.19 -23.78 2.51
N LEU A 70 -5.17 -23.21 1.87
CA LEU A 70 -5.34 -22.18 0.85
C LEU A 70 -6.14 -22.68 -0.37
N GLU A 71 -5.93 -23.93 -0.79
CA GLU A 71 -6.70 -24.55 -1.88
C GLU A 71 -8.20 -24.57 -1.62
N LYS A 72 -8.64 -24.69 -0.36
CA LYS A 72 -10.07 -24.61 0.01
C LYS A 72 -10.63 -23.20 -0.12
N ASP A 73 -9.80 -22.18 0.10
CA ASP A 73 -10.22 -20.79 0.04
C ASP A 73 -10.34 -20.28 -1.39
N ILE A 74 -9.59 -20.86 -2.34
CA ILE A 74 -9.65 -20.51 -3.77
C ILE A 74 -11.09 -20.50 -4.32
N PRO A 75 -11.89 -21.58 -4.24
CA PRO A 75 -13.25 -21.59 -4.78
C PRO A 75 -14.18 -20.62 -4.06
N ALA A 76 -14.00 -20.42 -2.74
CA ALA A 76 -14.80 -19.47 -1.97
C ALA A 76 -14.54 -18.02 -2.43
N LEU A 77 -13.26 -17.66 -2.59
CA LEU A 77 -12.86 -16.34 -3.08
C LEU A 77 -13.27 -16.12 -4.54
N GLN A 78 -13.16 -17.14 -5.39
CA GLN A 78 -13.67 -17.09 -6.76
C GLN A 78 -15.18 -16.83 -6.80
N ALA A 79 -15.96 -17.48 -5.92
CA ALA A 79 -17.39 -17.24 -5.83
C ALA A 79 -17.69 -15.78 -5.44
N VAL A 80 -16.97 -15.22 -4.46
CA VAL A 80 -17.10 -13.82 -4.05
C VAL A 80 -16.74 -12.86 -5.18
N VAL A 81 -15.66 -13.11 -5.93
CA VAL A 81 -15.28 -12.28 -7.09
C VAL A 81 -16.33 -12.35 -8.20
N GLN A 82 -16.92 -13.52 -8.44
CA GLN A 82 -18.00 -13.68 -9.40
C GLN A 82 -19.32 -13.05 -8.92
N THR A 83 -19.48 -12.83 -7.62
CA THR A 83 -20.64 -12.07 -7.12
C THR A 83 -20.51 -10.61 -7.53
N THR A 84 -21.23 -10.23 -8.58
CA THR A 84 -21.39 -8.83 -8.97
C THR A 84 -22.22 -8.11 -7.91
N TRP A 85 -21.78 -6.92 -7.51
CA TRP A 85 -22.49 -6.15 -6.49
C TRP A 85 -23.89 -5.78 -6.99
N ARG A 86 -24.92 -6.23 -6.26
CA ARG A 86 -26.33 -6.10 -6.69
C ARG A 86 -26.83 -4.66 -6.82
N LYS A 87 -26.15 -3.70 -6.17
CA LYS A 87 -26.49 -2.28 -6.20
C LYS A 87 -25.67 -1.47 -7.19
N GLU A 88 -24.83 -2.14 -7.98
CA GLU A 88 -24.01 -1.47 -8.99
C GLU A 88 -24.88 -0.71 -10.00
N ASP A 89 -26.01 -1.28 -10.41
CA ASP A 89 -26.91 -0.64 -11.37
C ASP A 89 -27.69 0.52 -10.73
N GLU A 90 -28.24 0.36 -9.52
CA GLU A 90 -28.84 1.47 -8.76
C GLU A 90 -27.85 2.62 -8.52
N LEU A 91 -26.57 2.30 -8.23
CA LEU A 91 -25.53 3.31 -8.05
C LEU A 91 -25.19 4.02 -9.36
N LYS A 92 -25.14 3.29 -10.48
CA LYS A 92 -24.96 3.90 -11.81
C LYS A 92 -26.10 4.86 -12.11
N ASP A 93 -27.34 4.45 -11.88
CA ASP A 93 -28.51 5.28 -12.11
C ASP A 93 -28.43 6.56 -11.26
N LEU A 94 -28.19 6.45 -9.94
CA LEU A 94 -28.02 7.59 -9.05
C LEU A 94 -26.86 8.51 -9.46
N LYS A 95 -25.74 7.96 -9.94
CA LYS A 95 -24.62 8.77 -10.47
C LYS A 95 -25.02 9.53 -11.73
N THR A 96 -25.79 8.93 -12.63
CA THR A 96 -26.30 9.61 -13.82
C THR A 96 -27.30 10.71 -13.47
N GLU A 97 -28.20 10.45 -12.51
CA GLU A 97 -29.16 11.43 -12.02
C GLU A 97 -28.45 12.62 -11.37
N LEU A 98 -27.47 12.35 -10.50
CA LEU A 98 -26.65 13.39 -9.88
C LEU A 98 -25.91 14.22 -10.94
N ALA A 99 -25.30 13.57 -11.95
CA ALA A 99 -24.64 14.28 -13.04
C ALA A 99 -25.60 15.17 -13.85
N SER A 100 -26.84 14.70 -14.08
CA SER A 100 -27.91 15.47 -14.72
C SER A 100 -28.31 16.68 -13.87
N LEU A 101 -28.53 16.49 -12.56
CA LEU A 101 -28.82 17.56 -11.62
C LEU A 101 -27.68 18.58 -11.57
N ASN A 102 -26.44 18.12 -11.50
CA ASN A 102 -25.27 18.98 -11.46
C ASN A 102 -25.16 19.83 -12.74
N ARG A 103 -25.38 19.22 -13.91
CA ARG A 103 -25.45 19.95 -15.18
C ARG A 103 -26.60 20.96 -15.21
N LYS A 104 -27.75 20.61 -14.65
CA LYS A 104 -28.91 21.52 -14.56
C LYS A 104 -28.62 22.71 -13.62
N ILE A 105 -27.94 22.45 -12.50
CA ILE A 105 -27.48 23.48 -11.57
C ILE A 105 -26.48 24.40 -12.28
N GLU A 106 -25.46 23.85 -12.94
CA GLU A 106 -24.49 24.63 -13.73
C GLU A 106 -25.18 25.50 -14.79
N LEU A 107 -26.17 24.98 -15.50
CA LEU A 107 -26.94 25.74 -16.48
C LEU A 107 -27.82 26.83 -15.84
N SER A 108 -28.39 26.57 -14.66
CA SER A 108 -29.19 27.55 -13.92
C SER A 108 -28.35 28.64 -13.24
N LEU A 109 -27.08 28.35 -12.97
CA LEU A 109 -26.11 29.28 -12.40
C LEU A 109 -25.31 30.05 -13.47
N LYS A 110 -25.45 29.68 -14.75
CA LYS A 110 -25.00 30.58 -15.82
C LYS A 110 -25.79 31.87 -15.68
N PRO A 111 -25.13 33.03 -15.61
CA PRO A 111 -25.82 34.28 -15.38
C PRO A 111 -26.90 34.44 -16.45
N ILE A 112 -28.13 34.66 -15.98
CA ILE A 112 -29.18 35.28 -16.78
C ILE A 112 -28.61 36.65 -17.10
N ASP A 113 -28.06 36.82 -18.30
CA ASP A 113 -27.87 38.14 -18.87
C ASP A 113 -29.28 38.73 -19.00
N GLU A 114 -29.68 39.48 -17.98
CA GLU A 114 -30.77 40.43 -18.06
C GLU A 114 -30.35 41.52 -19.03
N GLY A 115 -30.95 41.52 -20.22
CA GLY A 115 -30.81 42.58 -21.21
C GLY A 115 -31.76 42.33 -22.39
N GLU A 116 -32.82 43.12 -22.45
CA GLU A 116 -33.75 43.22 -23.58
C GLU A 116 -33.02 43.56 -24.91
N ASP A 117 -33.63 43.12 -26.02
CA ASP A 117 -33.48 43.60 -27.41
C ASP A 117 -32.18 43.32 -28.23
N LYS A 118 -32.27 42.35 -29.17
CA LYS A 118 -32.29 42.51 -30.66
C LYS A 118 -31.84 41.24 -31.42
N PRO A 119 -32.35 40.99 -32.65
CA PRO A 119 -32.16 39.74 -33.38
C PRO A 119 -30.88 39.75 -34.25
N GLY A 120 -30.16 38.63 -34.35
CA GLY A 120 -29.01 38.52 -35.26
C GLY A 120 -28.31 37.16 -35.25
N GLU A 121 -28.63 36.38 -36.28
CA GLU A 121 -27.89 35.29 -36.96
C GLU A 121 -26.57 34.69 -36.42
N LYS A 122 -26.54 33.33 -36.48
CA LYS A 122 -25.49 32.43 -37.05
C LYS A 122 -24.09 32.45 -36.40
N GLN A 123 -23.73 31.38 -35.69
CA GLN A 123 -22.97 30.20 -36.14
C GLN A 123 -21.44 30.37 -36.29
N GLU A 124 -20.75 29.46 -35.58
CA GLU A 124 -19.48 28.80 -35.92
C GLU A 124 -18.10 29.48 -35.69
N ASN A 125 -17.39 28.85 -34.74
CA ASN A 125 -16.02 28.33 -34.86
C ASN A 125 -14.85 29.31 -35.05
N THR A 126 -14.03 29.49 -33.99
CA THR A 126 -12.69 28.86 -33.83
C THR A 126 -11.80 29.65 -32.84
N SER A 127 -11.37 28.93 -31.80
CA SER A 127 -10.07 28.93 -31.13
C SER A 127 -9.14 30.17 -31.17
N LYS A 128 -8.94 30.79 -29.99
CA LYS A 128 -7.67 31.36 -29.44
C LYS A 128 -7.95 31.78 -27.98
N VAL A 129 -7.93 30.87 -27.01
CA VAL A 129 -6.81 30.58 -26.08
C VAL A 129 -5.94 31.81 -25.75
N THR A 130 -6.06 32.30 -24.52
CA THR A 130 -4.95 32.70 -23.61
C THR A 130 -5.57 32.80 -22.20
N SER A 131 -5.57 31.74 -21.39
CA SER A 131 -4.56 31.40 -20.35
C SER A 131 -4.96 32.00 -18.99
N ILE A 132 -5.01 31.38 -17.81
CA ILE A 132 -4.52 30.15 -17.12
C ILE A 132 -5.10 30.30 -15.67
N PRO A 133 -5.26 29.29 -14.79
CA PRO A 133 -4.62 27.98 -14.81
C PRO A 133 -5.54 26.76 -14.73
N GLN A 134 -5.02 25.68 -15.30
CA GLN A 134 -5.37 24.31 -15.01
C GLN A 134 -5.12 24.04 -13.52
N GLU A 135 -6.18 23.78 -12.75
CA GLU A 135 -6.02 22.87 -11.64
C GLU A 135 -5.99 21.47 -12.25
N LYS A 136 -4.77 20.94 -12.39
CA LYS A 136 -4.56 19.51 -12.60
C LYS A 136 -5.50 18.83 -11.60
N LYS A 137 -6.32 17.87 -12.04
CA LYS A 137 -7.02 16.98 -11.11
C LYS A 137 -5.94 16.32 -10.25
N GLU A 138 -5.58 16.96 -9.15
CA GLU A 138 -4.94 16.31 -8.02
C GLU A 138 -6.01 15.38 -7.51
N LEU A 139 -5.95 14.16 -8.05
CA LEU A 139 -6.59 13.02 -7.45
C LEU A 139 -6.19 13.08 -5.97
N THR A 140 -7.17 13.15 -5.08
CA THR A 140 -6.97 13.03 -3.64
C THR A 140 -5.95 11.92 -3.39
N THR A 141 -5.14 12.02 -2.35
CA THR A 141 -4.06 11.04 -2.06
C THR A 141 -4.54 9.58 -2.21
N GLU A 142 -5.82 9.34 -1.85
CA GLU A 142 -6.54 8.09 -2.04
C GLU A 142 -6.83 7.75 -3.50
N GLY A 143 -7.38 8.68 -4.30
CA GLY A 143 -7.65 8.43 -5.70
C GLY A 143 -6.37 8.21 -6.52
N LYS A 144 -5.26 8.89 -6.16
CA LYS A 144 -3.93 8.68 -6.78
C LYS A 144 -3.40 7.27 -6.51
N ALA A 145 -3.52 6.81 -5.27
CA ALA A 145 -3.17 5.43 -4.90
C ALA A 145 -4.02 4.39 -5.66
N LEU A 146 -5.31 4.65 -5.84
CA LEU A 146 -6.20 3.75 -6.58
C LEU A 146 -5.86 3.70 -8.08
N GLN A 147 -5.46 4.83 -8.66
CA GLN A 147 -5.00 4.88 -10.05
C GLN A 147 -3.67 4.14 -10.22
N ASP A 148 -2.74 4.28 -9.28
CA ASP A 148 -1.45 3.59 -9.30
C ASP A 148 -1.63 2.06 -9.14
N ILE A 149 -2.59 1.60 -8.34
CA ILE A 149 -2.94 0.17 -8.22
C ILE A 149 -3.54 -0.37 -9.52
N HIS A 150 -4.45 0.38 -10.15
CA HIS A 150 -5.04 0.02 -11.44
C HIS A 150 -3.97 -0.09 -12.55
N ASP A 151 -2.99 0.80 -12.55
CA ASP A 151 -1.92 0.83 -13.56
C ASP A 151 -0.84 -0.25 -13.32
N LEU A 152 -0.64 -0.68 -12.07
CA LEU A 152 0.16 -1.86 -11.72
C LEU A 152 -0.52 -3.17 -12.16
N MET A 153 -1.82 -3.29 -11.91
CA MET A 153 -2.63 -4.47 -12.31
C MET A 153 -2.77 -4.60 -13.83
N SER A 154 -2.72 -3.48 -14.56
CA SER A 154 -2.77 -3.44 -16.03
C SER A 154 -1.39 -3.51 -16.70
N GLY A 155 -0.31 -3.72 -15.92
CA GLY A 155 1.05 -3.97 -16.43
C GLY A 155 1.73 -2.74 -17.05
N LYS A 156 1.23 -1.53 -16.77
CA LYS A 156 1.76 -0.27 -17.33
C LYS A 156 2.94 0.29 -16.53
N LEU A 157 3.19 -0.22 -15.31
CA LEU A 157 4.29 0.17 -14.42
C LEU A 157 5.09 -1.05 -13.96
N ASN A 158 6.40 -0.90 -13.77
CA ASN A 158 7.31 -1.95 -13.30
C ASN A 158 7.43 -1.91 -11.77
N VAL A 159 7.58 -3.08 -11.13
CA VAL A 159 7.74 -3.28 -9.67
C VAL A 159 8.78 -2.36 -9.02
N ASN A 160 9.79 -1.91 -9.77
CA ASN A 160 10.82 -0.98 -9.28
C ASN A 160 10.33 0.46 -9.05
N ASP A 161 9.20 0.87 -9.62
CA ASP A 161 8.63 2.22 -9.43
C ASP A 161 7.86 2.37 -8.10
N TYR A 162 7.46 1.25 -7.48
CA TYR A 162 6.70 1.22 -6.22
C TYR A 162 7.49 1.85 -5.06
N ASN A 163 8.79 1.57 -4.97
CA ASN A 163 9.66 2.10 -3.91
C ASN A 163 9.78 3.64 -3.98
N ARG A 164 9.67 4.24 -5.18
CA ARG A 164 9.72 5.69 -5.39
C ARG A 164 8.44 6.41 -4.95
N ILE A 165 7.30 5.72 -4.98
CA ILE A 165 6.01 6.25 -4.53
C ILE A 165 5.95 6.26 -3.00
N CYS A 166 6.45 5.21 -2.35
CA CYS A 166 6.49 5.10 -0.88
C CYS A 166 7.40 6.14 -0.21
N GLU A 167 8.56 6.46 -0.79
CA GLU A 167 9.47 7.48 -0.23
C GLU A 167 8.88 8.90 -0.24
N LYS A 168 8.01 9.23 -1.21
CA LYS A 168 7.30 10.52 -1.26
C LYS A 168 6.22 10.65 -0.19
N ALA A 169 5.54 9.55 0.15
CA ALA A 169 4.49 9.55 1.17
C ALA A 169 5.05 9.74 2.58
N ASN A 170 6.26 9.23 2.86
CA ASN A 170 6.87 9.30 4.19
C ASN A 170 7.41 10.70 4.57
N ASN A 171 7.57 11.61 3.62
CA ASN A 171 8.10 12.97 3.85
C ASN A 171 7.04 14.08 3.81
N THR A 172 5.76 13.74 3.56
CA THR A 172 4.68 14.75 3.49
C THR A 172 3.80 14.61 4.73
N SER A 173 4.01 15.51 5.71
CA SER A 173 3.09 15.61 6.86
C SER A 173 1.69 16.00 6.35
N PRO A 174 0.60 15.33 6.76
CA PRO A 174 -0.73 15.69 6.31
C PRO A 174 -1.09 17.10 6.81
N GLN A 175 -1.22 18.04 5.87
CA GLN A 175 -1.68 19.40 6.17
C GLN A 175 -3.16 19.32 6.60
N ILE A 176 -3.43 19.73 7.84
CA ILE A 176 -4.79 19.79 8.37
C ILE A 176 -5.52 20.93 7.63
N PRO A 177 -6.68 20.71 7.02
CA PRO A 177 -7.47 21.79 6.41
C PRO A 177 -7.74 22.90 7.43
N GLY A 178 -7.49 24.17 7.08
CA GLY A 178 -7.40 25.28 8.04
C GLY A 178 -8.58 25.39 9.03
N ARG A 179 -9.80 25.08 8.59
CA ARG A 179 -11.00 25.07 9.44
C ARG A 179 -10.90 24.06 10.61
N LEU A 180 -10.26 22.91 10.41
CA LEU A 180 -10.05 21.89 11.44
C LEU A 180 -8.88 22.24 12.37
N GLN A 181 -7.96 23.09 11.92
CA GLN A 181 -6.86 23.58 12.73
C GLN A 181 -7.35 24.56 13.81
N GLU A 182 -8.31 25.42 13.45
CA GLU A 182 -9.00 26.30 14.40
C GLU A 182 -9.76 25.51 15.48
N TYR A 183 -10.45 24.42 15.11
CA TYR A 183 -11.11 23.56 16.09
C TYR A 183 -10.13 22.82 17.00
N LYS A 184 -8.97 22.41 16.47
CA LYS A 184 -7.90 21.77 17.26
C LYS A 184 -7.29 22.75 18.26
N GLU A 185 -7.05 24.00 17.87
CA GLU A 185 -6.57 25.04 18.78
C GLU A 185 -7.62 25.46 19.82
N ALA A 186 -8.89 25.55 19.42
CA ALA A 186 -9.98 25.93 20.32
C ALA A 186 -10.35 24.84 21.34
N MET A 187 -10.23 23.56 20.96
CA MET A 187 -10.60 22.44 21.84
C MET A 187 -9.40 21.75 22.52
N GLY A 188 -8.17 22.05 22.10
CA GLY A 188 -6.93 21.57 22.71
C GLY A 188 -6.98 20.07 23.06
N ASP A 189 -6.71 19.75 24.32
CA ASP A 189 -6.64 18.38 24.84
C ASP A 189 -8.01 17.72 25.12
N ARG A 190 -9.14 18.41 24.86
CA ARG A 190 -10.49 17.84 25.09
C ARG A 190 -10.98 16.96 23.94
N LEU A 191 -10.30 16.97 22.79
CA LEU A 191 -10.57 16.06 21.69
C LEU A 191 -9.99 14.67 22.01
N ILE A 192 -10.79 13.84 22.69
CA ILE A 192 -10.53 12.40 22.78
C ILE A 192 -10.92 11.78 21.44
N ILE A 193 -10.12 12.00 20.40
CA ILE A 193 -10.12 11.12 19.23
C ILE A 193 -9.29 9.92 19.67
N GLY A 194 -9.92 8.75 19.75
CA GLY A 194 -9.34 7.49 20.22
C GLY A 194 -7.94 7.24 19.66
N SER A 195 -6.95 7.76 20.37
CA SER A 195 -5.55 7.59 20.03
C SER A 195 -5.07 6.37 20.79
N ILE A 196 -4.58 5.39 20.04
CA ILE A 196 -3.84 4.26 20.61
C ILE A 196 -2.66 4.87 21.38
N PRO A 197 -2.48 4.56 22.68
CA PRO A 197 -1.38 5.11 23.45
C PRO A 197 -0.07 4.71 22.80
N LYS A 198 0.76 5.71 22.46
CA LYS A 198 2.14 5.47 22.03
C LYS A 198 2.88 4.84 23.21
N HIS A 199 3.10 3.52 23.14
CA HIS A 199 4.11 2.90 23.98
C HIS A 199 5.46 3.48 23.59
N GLU A 200 5.99 4.34 24.45
CA GLU A 200 7.37 4.77 24.41
C GLU A 200 8.25 3.53 24.71
N ASN A 201 8.91 3.00 23.69
CA ASN A 201 9.88 1.93 23.83
C ASN A 201 11.11 2.48 24.56
N GLN A 202 11.05 2.59 25.88
CA GLN A 202 12.25 2.71 26.69
C GLN A 202 12.97 1.37 26.66
N SER A 203 14.07 1.33 25.89
CA SER A 203 15.12 0.32 25.99
C SER A 203 15.57 0.21 27.44
N LYS A 204 15.04 -0.77 28.18
CA LYS A 204 15.62 -1.22 29.43
C LYS A 204 16.71 -2.22 29.08
N GLY A 205 17.96 -1.73 29.12
CA GLY A 205 19.14 -2.58 29.00
C GLY A 205 19.09 -3.70 30.05
N PHE A 206 19.26 -4.93 29.59
CA PHE A 206 19.64 -6.05 30.45
C PHE A 206 21.09 -5.81 30.90
N LYS A 207 21.30 -5.66 32.20
CA LYS A 207 22.61 -5.89 32.82
C LYS A 207 22.73 -7.39 33.12
N LEU A 208 23.93 -7.93 32.86
CA LEU A 208 24.32 -9.31 33.20
C LEU A 208 24.02 -9.66 34.66
#